data_AF-A0A3P7LTE2-F1
#
_entry.id   AF-A0A3P7LTE2-F1
#
_cell.length_a   1.000
_cell.length_b   1.000
_cell.length_c   1.000
_cell.angle_alpha   90.00
_cell.angle_beta   90.00
_cell.angle_gamma   90.00
#
_symmetry.space_group_name_H-M   'P 1'
#
loop_
_entity.id
_entity.type
_entity.pdbx_description
1 polymer ?
#
loop_
_entity_poly.entity_id
_entity_poly.type
_entity_poly.pdbx_seq_one_letter_code
_entity_poly.pdbx_strand_id
1 'polypeptide(L)'
;MGLDLPDGGHLSHGFFTPAKKVSATSMFFQSMPYKVDPKSGLIDYDRMEQNAMLFRPKVLVAVFLQCGAYLMADMAHISGLVAAGLIPSPFEYADIVTTTTHKSLRGPRGALIFFRKGAKYYLPTCCFSRYACLSRSSIH
;
A
#
# COMPACT_ATOMS: atom_id res chain seq x y z
N MET A 1 -0.18 -2.70 -8.67
CA MET A 1 -1.61 -2.60 -8.27
C MET A 1 -1.72 -1.57 -7.16
N GLY A 2 -2.78 -0.76 -7.14
CA GLY A 2 -2.98 0.31 -6.15
C GLY A 2 -4.46 0.58 -5.91
N LEU A 3 -4.80 1.37 -4.90
CA LEU A 3 -6.19 1.72 -4.58
C LEU A 3 -6.77 2.64 -5.67
N ASP A 4 -8.03 2.42 -6.04
CA ASP A 4 -8.71 3.23 -7.05
C ASP A 4 -8.87 4.69 -6.58
N LEU A 5 -8.80 5.64 -7.52
CA LEU A 5 -8.90 7.07 -7.22
C LEU A 5 -10.24 7.47 -6.56
N PRO A 6 -11.43 7.05 -7.05
CA PRO A 6 -12.70 7.35 -6.38
C PRO A 6 -12.83 6.72 -4.99
N ASP A 7 -12.05 5.67 -4.71
CA ASP A 7 -12.10 4.90 -3.48
C ASP A 7 -11.04 5.38 -2.46
N GLY A 8 -10.40 6.54 -2.70
CA GLY A 8 -9.42 7.16 -1.80
C GLY A 8 -7.95 6.94 -2.16
N GLY A 9 -7.68 6.35 -3.33
CA GLY A 9 -6.32 6.20 -3.88
C GLY A 9 -5.70 7.52 -4.34
N HIS A 10 -4.40 7.49 -4.67
CA HIS A 10 -3.72 8.66 -5.23
C HIS A 10 -3.49 8.52 -6.74
N LEU A 11 -3.39 9.64 -7.46
CA LEU A 11 -3.15 9.65 -8.92
C LEU A 11 -1.88 8.87 -9.30
N SER A 12 -0.84 8.92 -8.45
CA SER A 12 0.42 8.21 -8.68
C SER A 12 0.30 6.69 -8.56
N HIS A 13 -0.80 6.15 -8.04
CA HIS A 13 -0.99 4.72 -7.84
C HIS A 13 -1.51 4.00 -9.10
N GLY A 14 -1.64 4.72 -10.22
CA GLY A 14 -1.99 4.14 -11.52
C GLY A 14 -3.44 4.37 -11.91
N PHE A 15 -3.88 5.63 -11.91
CA PHE A 15 -5.21 6.01 -12.37
C PHE A 15 -5.32 6.07 -13.89
N PHE A 16 -6.32 5.39 -14.44
CA PHE A 16 -6.75 5.47 -15.84
C PHE A 16 -8.27 5.40 -15.93
N THR A 17 -8.84 6.07 -16.94
CA THR A 17 -10.23 5.92 -17.32
C THR A 17 -10.35 4.98 -18.52
N PRO A 18 -11.54 4.44 -18.84
CA PRO A 18 -11.72 3.55 -20.00
C PRO A 18 -11.27 4.18 -21.32
N ALA A 19 -11.37 5.50 -21.42
CA ALA A 19 -11.01 6.26 -22.61
C ALA A 19 -9.57 6.80 -22.59
N LYS A 20 -8.96 6.98 -21.42
CA LYS A 20 -7.66 7.68 -21.32
C LYS A 20 -6.85 7.26 -20.10
N LYS A 21 -5.56 7.02 -20.32
CA LYS A 21 -4.55 6.93 -19.27
C LYS A 21 -4.21 8.34 -18.78
N VAL A 22 -4.49 8.61 -17.50
CA VAL A 22 -4.38 9.97 -16.92
C VAL A 22 -3.08 10.12 -16.14
N SER A 23 -2.72 9.11 -15.35
CA SER A 23 -1.49 9.13 -14.56
C SER A 23 -0.28 8.69 -15.41
N ALA A 24 0.87 9.32 -15.18
CA ALA A 24 2.14 8.85 -15.77
C ALA A 24 2.40 7.38 -15.43
N THR A 25 2.05 6.94 -14.21
CA THR A 25 2.15 5.55 -13.78
C THR A 25 1.34 4.61 -14.68
N SER A 26 0.12 4.98 -15.08
CA SER A 26 -0.70 4.17 -16.00
C SER A 26 -0.23 4.20 -17.46
N MET A 27 0.50 5.25 -17.85
CA MET A 27 1.10 5.37 -19.18
C MET A 27 2.30 4.44 -19.32
N PHE A 28 3.23 4.48 -18.36
CA PHE A 28 4.47 3.69 -18.41
C PHE A 28 4.33 2.27 -17.86
N PHE A 29 3.38 2.04 -16.96
CA PHE A 29 3.17 0.73 -16.32
C PHE A 29 1.74 0.23 -16.49
N GLN A 30 1.60 -1.10 -16.53
CA GLN A 30 0.29 -1.74 -16.47
C GLN A 30 -0.22 -1.70 -15.02
N SER A 31 -1.29 -0.96 -14.80
CA SER A 31 -1.94 -0.80 -13.50
C SER A 31 -3.28 -1.54 -13.51
N MET A 32 -3.60 -2.17 -12.39
CA MET A 32 -4.91 -2.72 -12.09
C MET A 32 -5.29 -2.19 -10.70
N PRO A 33 -6.37 -1.40 -10.58
CA PRO A 33 -6.81 -0.88 -9.30
C PRO A 33 -7.55 -1.94 -8.50
N TYR A 34 -7.46 -1.87 -7.17
CA TYR A 34 -8.38 -2.55 -6.26
C TYR A 34 -9.33 -1.54 -5.62
N LYS A 35 -10.49 -2.02 -5.16
CA LYS A 35 -11.61 -1.20 -4.73
C LYS A 35 -11.98 -1.42 -3.28
N VAL A 36 -12.75 -0.49 -2.72
CA VAL A 36 -13.43 -0.69 -1.44
C VAL A 36 -14.76 -1.42 -1.65
N ASP A 37 -15.21 -2.11 -0.62
CA ASP A 37 -16.58 -2.63 -0.59
C ASP A 37 -17.56 -1.46 -0.41
N PRO A 38 -18.52 -1.25 -1.34
CA PRO A 38 -19.43 -0.11 -1.29
C PRO A 38 -20.37 -0.11 -0.09
N LYS A 39 -20.55 -1.26 0.59
CA LYS A 39 -21.42 -1.36 1.76
C LYS A 39 -20.70 -0.98 3.06
N SER A 40 -19.50 -1.53 3.28
CA SER A 40 -18.71 -1.26 4.49
C SER A 40 -17.83 -0.02 4.38
N GLY A 41 -17.48 0.42 3.17
CA GLY A 41 -16.51 1.48 2.93
C GLY A 41 -15.06 1.08 3.24
N LEU A 42 -14.81 -0.20 3.53
CA LEU A 42 -13.48 -0.75 3.83
C LEU A 42 -12.86 -1.39 2.59
N ILE A 43 -11.54 -1.50 2.57
CA ILE A 43 -10.81 -2.17 1.48
C ILE A 43 -11.24 -3.65 1.42
N ASP A 44 -11.66 -4.10 0.24
CA ASP A 44 -12.00 -5.51 0.00
C ASP A 44 -10.71 -6.32 -0.23
N TYR A 45 -10.13 -6.78 0.88
CA TYR A 45 -8.89 -7.56 0.86
C TYR A 45 -9.05 -8.91 0.14
N ASP A 46 -10.24 -9.52 0.22
CA ASP A 46 -10.48 -10.85 -0.36
C ASP A 46 -10.47 -10.75 -1.90
N ARG A 47 -11.13 -9.73 -2.44
CA ARG A 47 -11.10 -9.44 -3.88
C ARG A 47 -9.76 -8.91 -4.34
N MET A 48 -9.08 -8.10 -3.52
CA MET A 48 -7.72 -7.65 -3.81
C MET A 48 -6.76 -8.84 -3.94
N GLU A 49 -6.85 -9.83 -3.05
CA GLU A 49 -6.03 -11.05 -3.10
C GLU A 49 -6.30 -11.88 -4.35
N GLN A 50 -7.57 -12.15 -4.67
CA GLN A 50 -7.95 -12.87 -5.90
C GLN A 50 -7.42 -12.17 -7.15
N ASN A 51 -7.58 -10.85 -7.22
CA ASN A 51 -7.07 -10.06 -8.33
C ASN A 51 -5.53 -10.08 -8.40
N ALA A 52 -4.84 -10.04 -7.25
CA ALA A 52 -3.40 -10.12 -7.19
C ALA A 52 -2.87 -11.48 -7.68
N MET A 53 -3.58 -12.58 -7.41
CA MET A 53 -3.23 -13.90 -7.92
C MET A 53 -3.37 -13.99 -9.45
N LEU A 54 -4.40 -13.36 -10.01
CA LEU A 54 -4.64 -13.34 -11.46
C LEU A 54 -3.68 -12.40 -12.20
N PHE A 55 -3.51 -11.18 -11.68
CA PHE A 55 -2.71 -10.12 -12.30
C PHE A 55 -1.21 -10.26 -12.05
N ARG A 56 -0.81 -10.96 -10.98
CA ARG A 56 0.58 -11.15 -10.52
C ARG A 56 1.40 -9.84 -10.59
N PRO A 57 1.02 -8.81 -9.81
CA PRO A 57 1.74 -7.55 -9.82
C PRO A 57 3.19 -7.74 -9.37
N LYS A 58 4.13 -7.00 -9.98
CA LYS A 58 5.50 -6.90 -9.43
C LYS A 58 5.57 -6.00 -8.20
N VAL A 59 4.70 -4.99 -8.15
CA VAL A 59 4.61 -4.01 -7.05
C VAL A 59 3.14 -3.84 -6.66
N LEU A 60 2.87 -3.93 -5.36
CA LEU A 60 1.58 -3.66 -4.75
C LEU A 60 1.70 -2.44 -3.84
N VAL A 61 0.85 -1.44 -4.10
CA VAL A 61 0.71 -0.26 -3.25
C VAL A 61 -0.41 -0.53 -2.24
N ALA A 62 -0.05 -0.94 -1.03
CA ALA A 62 -1.01 -1.29 0.03
C ALA A 62 -0.35 -1.23 1.41
N VAL A 63 -1.18 -1.22 2.45
CA VAL A 63 -0.74 -1.29 3.86
C VAL A 63 -0.40 -2.74 4.25
N PHE A 64 -1.12 -3.71 3.69
CA PHE A 64 -0.98 -5.12 4.05
C PHE A 64 -1.50 -6.05 2.95
N LEU A 65 -0.61 -6.87 2.37
CA LEU A 65 -0.96 -8.07 1.61
C LEU A 65 0.31 -8.89 1.37
N GLN A 66 0.23 -10.22 1.52
CA GLN A 66 1.29 -11.14 1.09
C GLN A 66 0.91 -11.79 -0.24
N CYS A 67 1.13 -11.08 -1.33
CA CYS A 67 1.37 -11.67 -2.63
C CYS A 67 2.87 -11.56 -2.89
N GLY A 68 3.52 -12.51 -3.58
CA GLY A 68 4.98 -12.52 -3.87
C GLY A 68 5.50 -11.36 -4.75
N ALA A 69 5.09 -10.14 -4.42
CA ALA A 69 5.33 -8.85 -5.05
C ALA A 69 6.01 -7.95 -4.03
N TYR A 70 6.64 -6.86 -4.50
CA TYR A 70 7.15 -5.83 -3.59
C TYR A 70 5.98 -5.06 -2.97
N LEU A 71 5.98 -4.97 -1.63
CA LEU A 71 4.99 -4.17 -0.91
C LEU A 71 5.52 -2.74 -0.75
N MET A 72 4.81 -1.78 -1.35
CA MET A 72 5.09 -0.36 -1.28
C MET A 72 3.98 0.33 -0.47
N ALA A 73 4.35 1.01 0.62
CA ALA A 73 3.42 1.79 1.42
C ALA A 73 3.60 3.29 1.16
N ASP A 74 2.54 3.98 0.74
CA ASP A 74 2.52 5.43 0.64
C ASP A 74 1.87 6.03 1.89
N MET A 75 2.70 6.56 2.79
CA MET A 75 2.26 7.11 4.07
C MET A 75 2.16 8.64 4.06
N ALA A 76 2.08 9.27 2.88
CA ALA A 76 2.14 10.72 2.73
C ALA A 76 1.16 11.50 3.64
N HIS A 77 -0.07 11.00 3.84
CA HIS A 77 -1.08 11.66 4.69
C HIS A 77 -0.89 11.38 6.18
N ILE A 78 -0.32 10.23 6.55
CA ILE A 78 -0.27 9.73 7.93
C ILE A 78 1.13 9.79 8.55
N SER A 79 2.12 10.27 7.81
CA SER A 79 3.54 10.27 8.20
C SER A 79 3.84 10.92 9.55
N GLY A 80 3.15 12.01 9.90
CA GLY A 80 3.27 12.64 11.21
C GLY A 80 2.72 11.77 12.35
N LEU A 81 1.63 11.05 12.11
CA LEU A 81 1.02 10.15 13.11
C LEU A 81 1.88 8.89 13.32
N VAL A 82 2.48 8.36 12.24
CA VAL A 82 3.47 7.27 12.34
C VAL A 82 4.69 7.75 13.13
N ALA A 83 5.21 8.94 12.86
CA ALA A 83 6.35 9.51 13.57
C ALA A 83 6.06 9.75 15.07
N ALA A 84 4.81 10.06 15.41
CA ALA A 84 4.35 10.20 16.79
C ALA A 84 4.04 8.86 17.50
N GLY A 85 4.06 7.73 16.78
CA GLY A 85 3.75 6.42 17.34
C GLY A 85 2.27 6.20 17.67
N LEU A 86 1.35 7.01 17.12
CA LEU A 86 -0.09 6.92 17.41
C LEU A 86 -0.83 5.88 16.55
N ILE A 87 -0.23 5.49 15.42
CA ILE A 87 -0.78 4.53 14.46
C ILE A 87 0.26 3.45 14.14
N PRO A 88 -0.17 2.24 13.74
CA PRO A 88 0.76 1.17 13.40
C PRO A 88 1.70 1.58 12.27
N SER A 89 2.96 1.19 12.42
CA SER A 89 4.03 1.57 11.52
C SER A 89 4.02 0.69 10.24
N PRO A 90 3.99 1.28 9.03
CA PRO A 90 4.05 0.51 7.79
C PRO A 90 5.42 -0.17 7.57
N PHE A 91 6.46 0.25 8.30
CA PHE A 91 7.82 -0.28 8.17
C PHE A 91 7.95 -1.75 8.58
N GLU A 92 7.01 -2.29 9.35
CA GLU A 92 7.01 -3.69 9.80
C GLU A 92 6.74 -4.68 8.66
N TYR A 93 5.92 -4.29 7.69
CA TYR A 93 5.46 -5.15 6.61
C TYR A 93 5.99 -4.71 5.25
N ALA A 94 6.11 -3.40 5.01
CA ALA A 94 6.47 -2.86 3.71
C ALA A 94 7.97 -3.03 3.40
N ASP A 95 8.25 -3.31 2.12
CA ASP A 95 9.62 -3.33 1.58
C ASP A 95 10.11 -1.91 1.29
N ILE A 96 9.20 -1.08 0.77
CA ILE A 96 9.44 0.29 0.36
C ILE A 96 8.37 1.17 1.01
N VAL A 97 8.79 2.28 1.61
CA VAL A 97 7.87 3.27 2.19
C VAL A 97 8.16 4.62 1.57
N THR A 98 7.15 5.24 0.97
CA THR A 98 7.24 6.59 0.42
C THR A 98 6.39 7.56 1.22
N THR A 99 6.87 8.80 1.36
CA THR A 99 6.10 9.83 2.05
C THR A 99 6.41 11.22 1.54
N THR A 100 5.45 12.13 1.67
CA THR A 100 5.67 13.57 1.57
C THR A 100 5.98 14.17 2.93
N THR A 101 6.88 15.14 2.99
CA THR A 101 7.31 15.77 4.24
C THR A 101 6.41 16.91 4.71
N HIS A 102 5.57 17.47 3.84
CA HIS A 102 4.82 18.72 4.12
C HIS A 102 3.41 18.55 4.68
N LYS A 103 2.88 17.31 4.76
CA LYS A 103 1.52 17.06 5.24
C LYS A 103 1.49 16.95 6.77
N SER A 104 1.07 15.82 7.32
CA SER A 104 1.03 15.59 8.77
C SER A 104 2.41 15.67 9.43
N LEU A 105 3.50 15.42 8.69
CA LEU A 105 4.87 15.60 9.17
C LEU A 105 5.29 17.08 9.30
N ARG A 106 4.54 18.02 8.71
CA ARG A 106 4.66 19.48 8.87
C ARG A 106 6.05 20.07 8.55
N GLY A 107 6.83 19.41 7.68
CA GLY A 107 8.13 19.87 7.18
C GLY A 107 8.04 20.65 5.86
N PRO A 108 9.18 20.92 5.20
CA PRO A 108 9.21 21.58 3.90
C PRO A 108 8.59 20.70 2.80
N ARG A 109 8.26 21.28 1.64
CA ARG A 109 7.78 20.51 0.48
C ARG A 109 8.89 19.63 -0.09
N GLY A 110 8.80 18.34 0.20
CA GLY A 110 9.70 17.31 -0.30
C GLY A 110 9.08 15.91 -0.19
N ALA A 111 9.86 14.91 -0.58
CA ALA A 111 9.50 13.51 -0.51
C ALA A 111 10.68 12.67 -0.01
N LEU A 112 10.38 11.57 0.67
CA LEU A 112 11.35 10.60 1.17
C LEU A 112 10.97 9.21 0.65
N ILE A 113 11.99 8.41 0.34
CA ILE A 113 11.86 7.02 -0.07
C ILE A 113 12.73 6.18 0.87
N PHE A 114 12.07 5.37 1.68
CA PHE A 114 12.71 4.39 2.54
C PHE A 114 12.66 3.01 1.88
N PHE A 115 13.73 2.24 2.03
CA PHE A 115 13.82 0.89 1.52
C PHE A 115 14.55 0.00 2.53
N ARG A 116 14.15 -1.26 2.62
CA ARG A 116 14.87 -2.25 3.45
C ARG A 116 16.24 -2.55 2.85
N LYS A 117 17.24 -2.70 3.73
CA LYS A 117 18.60 -3.14 3.39
C LYS A 117 18.90 -4.45 4.12
N GLY A 118 19.45 -5.43 3.43
CA GLY A 118 19.82 -6.75 3.99
C GLY A 118 19.24 -7.92 3.21
N ALA A 119 19.43 -9.14 3.73
CA ALA A 119 18.90 -10.36 3.12
C ALA A 119 17.37 -10.35 3.16
N LYS A 120 16.75 -10.51 1.99
CA LYS A 120 15.30 -10.56 1.87
C LYS A 120 14.82 -11.99 2.12
N TYR A 121 14.24 -12.25 3.28
CA TYR A 121 13.54 -13.50 3.53
C TYR A 121 12.19 -13.44 2.81
N TYR A 122 12.12 -14.03 1.63
CA TYR A 122 10.83 -14.35 1.04
C TYR A 122 10.22 -15.45 1.92
N LEU A 123 9.21 -15.12 2.72
CA LEU A 123 8.37 -16.17 3.31
C LEU A 123 7.72 -16.91 2.13
N PRO A 124 7.93 -18.23 1.98
CA PRO A 124 7.62 -18.96 0.75
C PRO A 124 6.11 -19.19 0.52
N THR A 125 5.24 -18.51 1.24
CA THR A 125 3.80 -18.80 1.23
C THR A 125 2.98 -17.53 1.41
N CYS A 126 2.05 -17.26 0.49
CA CYS A 126 0.97 -16.27 0.55
C CYS A 126 -0.01 -16.49 1.73
N CYS A 127 0.41 -17.12 2.82
CA CYS A 127 -0.46 -17.61 3.86
C CYS A 127 -0.09 -16.96 5.20
N PHE A 128 -0.24 -15.65 5.30
CA PHE A 128 -0.40 -15.02 6.62
C PHE A 128 -1.87 -14.65 6.79
N SER A 129 -2.54 -15.50 7.55
CA SER A 129 -3.93 -15.35 7.93
C SER A 129 -4.20 -13.99 8.58
N ARG A 130 -5.36 -13.40 8.24
CA ARG A 130 -5.96 -12.13 8.72
C ARG A 130 -5.83 -11.87 10.23
N TYR A 131 -5.57 -12.90 11.04
CA TYR A 131 -5.64 -12.87 12.50
C TYR A 131 -4.35 -12.47 13.24
N ALA A 132 -3.19 -12.40 12.58
CA ALA A 132 -1.94 -12.11 13.28
C ALA A 132 -1.76 -10.63 13.71
N CYS A 133 -2.54 -9.71 13.13
CA CYS A 133 -2.50 -8.28 13.49
C CYS A 133 -3.27 -7.98 14.78
N LEU A 134 -4.34 -8.74 15.09
CA LEU A 134 -5.14 -8.53 16.30
C LEU A 134 -4.56 -9.21 17.55
N SER A 135 -3.66 -10.19 17.40
CA SER A 135 -3.15 -10.97 18.54
C SER A 135 -1.84 -10.47 19.13
N ARG A 136 -1.24 -9.39 18.60
CA ARG A 136 0.01 -8.81 19.14
C ARG A 136 -0.18 -7.53 19.96
N SER A 137 -1.41 -7.04 20.09
CA SER A 137 -1.77 -5.89 20.94
C SER A 137 -2.08 -6.26 22.40
N SER A 138 -1.85 -7.50 22.84
CA SER A 138 -2.06 -7.94 24.23
C SER A 138 -0.82 -8.56 24.88
N ILE A 139 0.34 -7.91 24.73
CA ILE A 139 1.48 -8.13 25.62
C ILE A 139 2.03 -6.76 26.04
N HIS A 140 1.35 -6.13 26.98
CA HIS A 140 1.90 -5.26 28.02
C HIS A 140 0.96 -5.28 29.22
#